data_AF-A0A084Y1I8-F1
#
_entry.id   AF-A0A084Y1I8-F1
#
_cell.length_a   1.000
_cell.length_b   1.000
_cell.length_c   1.000
_cell.angle_alpha   90.00
_cell.angle_beta   90.00
_cell.angle_gamma   90.00
#
_symmetry.space_group_name_H-M   'P 1'
#
loop_
_entity.id
_entity.type
_entity.pdbx_description
1 polymer ?
#
loop_
_entity_poly.entity_id
_entity_poly.type
_entity_poly.pdbx_seq_one_letter_code
_entity_poly.pdbx_strand_id
1 'polypeptide(L)'
;MKIRIAACCLLAFCASSTVFAAESKKPQGIPFETTTCGNLLDVFAAADPKLNKDTKMLKGAQDRAFAFVAWTHGYLNGRDGIDAKRYPFNQTGVTQLVGEIYKACKGNDPKLFLEIVKEIH
;
A
#
# COMPACT_ATOMS: atom_id res chain seq x y z
N MET A 1 31.59 -29.13 -66.16
CA MET A 1 32.42 -29.16 -64.95
C MET A 1 31.51 -29.54 -63.78
N LYS A 2 31.80 -30.65 -63.09
CA LYS A 2 31.00 -31.17 -61.97
C LYS A 2 31.27 -30.35 -60.71
N ILE A 3 30.23 -29.91 -60.01
CA ILE A 3 30.28 -29.68 -58.55
C ILE A 3 29.01 -30.27 -57.94
N ARG A 4 29.20 -31.34 -57.17
CA ARG A 4 28.23 -31.89 -56.22
C ARG A 4 28.56 -31.28 -54.86
N ILE A 5 27.59 -30.72 -54.12
CA ILE A 5 27.57 -30.78 -52.65
C ILE A 5 26.10 -30.86 -52.20
N ALA A 6 25.75 -32.01 -51.64
CA ALA A 6 24.58 -32.21 -50.81
C ALA A 6 24.90 -31.71 -49.39
N ALA A 7 23.97 -31.01 -48.73
CA ALA A 7 24.04 -30.78 -47.30
C ALA A 7 22.63 -30.62 -46.72
N CYS A 8 22.13 -31.74 -46.21
CA CYS A 8 21.30 -31.92 -45.02
C CYS A 8 20.36 -30.78 -44.59
N CYS A 9 19.06 -31.02 -44.83
CA CYS A 9 18.00 -30.49 -43.98
C CYS A 9 18.18 -30.98 -42.55
N LEU A 10 18.72 -30.14 -41.67
CA LEU A 10 18.57 -30.29 -40.22
C LEU A 10 17.49 -29.30 -39.78
N LEU A 11 16.28 -29.84 -39.59
CA LEU A 11 15.18 -29.19 -38.88
C LEU A 11 15.62 -28.93 -37.44
N ALA A 12 16.21 -27.77 -37.18
CA ALA A 12 16.39 -27.25 -35.84
C ALA A 12 15.02 -26.77 -35.33
N PHE A 13 14.36 -27.64 -34.58
CA PHE A 13 13.17 -27.37 -33.80
C PHE A 13 13.56 -26.37 -32.70
N CYS A 14 13.53 -25.07 -33.02
CA CYS A 14 13.64 -24.02 -32.01
C CYS A 14 12.38 -24.10 -31.13
N ALA A 15 12.50 -24.83 -30.02
CA ALA A 15 11.55 -24.81 -28.93
C ALA A 15 11.47 -23.37 -28.41
N SER A 16 10.46 -22.64 -28.89
CA SER A 16 10.03 -21.36 -28.35
C SER A 16 9.66 -21.58 -26.89
N SER A 17 10.63 -21.35 -26.02
CA SER A 17 10.43 -21.30 -24.58
C SER A 17 9.70 -19.98 -24.31
N THR A 18 8.39 -19.94 -24.54
CA THR A 18 7.55 -18.88 -23.97
C THR A 18 7.48 -19.14 -22.48
N VAL A 19 8.55 -18.77 -21.79
CA VAL A 19 8.50 -18.48 -20.37
C VAL A 19 7.50 -17.33 -20.27
N PHE A 20 6.26 -17.64 -19.93
CA PHE A 20 5.32 -16.66 -19.43
C PHE A 20 5.97 -16.09 -18.16
N ALA A 21 6.70 -14.99 -18.33
CA ALA A 21 7.05 -14.12 -17.22
C ALA A 21 5.71 -13.72 -16.61
N ALA A 22 5.39 -14.29 -15.45
CA ALA A 22 4.29 -13.81 -14.64
C ALA A 22 4.56 -12.32 -14.42
N GLU A 23 3.75 -11.46 -15.04
CA GLU A 23 3.81 -10.03 -14.77
C GLU A 23 3.65 -9.86 -13.26
N SER A 24 4.74 -9.53 -12.58
CA SER A 24 4.67 -9.03 -11.23
C SER A 24 3.89 -7.73 -11.32
N LYS A 25 2.57 -7.76 -11.08
CA LYS A 25 1.80 -6.53 -10.89
C LYS A 25 2.56 -5.72 -9.86
N LYS A 26 3.15 -4.59 -10.28
CA LYS A 26 3.80 -3.66 -9.37
C LYS A 26 2.83 -3.43 -8.21
N PRO A 27 3.29 -3.46 -6.95
CA PRO A 27 2.44 -3.09 -5.84
C PRO A 27 1.78 -1.76 -6.19
N GLN A 28 0.45 -1.73 -6.30
CA GLN A 28 -0.25 -0.47 -6.46
C GLN A 28 0.10 0.36 -5.22
N GLY A 29 0.68 1.54 -5.44
CA GLY A 29 1.03 2.44 -4.36
C GLY A 29 -0.20 2.76 -3.51
N ILE A 30 0.02 3.12 -2.25
CA ILE A 30 -1.07 3.59 -1.38
C ILE A 30 -1.57 4.93 -1.95
N PRO A 31 -2.86 5.07 -2.29
CA PRO A 31 -3.37 6.23 -2.99
C PRO A 31 -3.64 7.41 -2.02
N PHE A 32 -2.60 7.90 -1.35
CA PHE A 32 -2.73 8.93 -0.31
C PHE A 32 -3.47 10.18 -0.81
N GLU A 33 -3.16 10.61 -2.04
CA GLU A 33 -3.64 11.86 -2.64
C GLU A 33 -5.15 11.86 -2.93
N THR A 34 -5.73 10.68 -3.15
CA THR A 34 -7.13 10.52 -3.54
C THR A 34 -7.96 9.78 -2.48
N THR A 35 -7.32 9.33 -1.40
CA THR A 35 -8.04 8.67 -0.30
C THR A 35 -8.90 9.68 0.44
N THR A 36 -10.20 9.43 0.47
CA THR A 36 -11.14 10.16 1.32
C THR A 36 -11.12 9.63 2.75
N CYS A 37 -11.66 10.40 3.69
CA CYS A 37 -11.83 9.95 5.06
C CYS A 37 -12.71 8.69 5.17
N GLY A 38 -13.78 8.59 4.38
CA GLY A 38 -14.61 7.38 4.33
C GLY A 38 -13.78 6.14 3.92
N ASN A 39 -13.01 6.26 2.84
CA ASN A 39 -12.13 5.17 2.37
C ASN A 39 -11.08 4.78 3.40
N LEU A 40 -10.52 5.75 4.14
CA LEU A 40 -9.57 5.46 5.21
C LEU A 40 -10.22 4.73 6.39
N LEU A 41 -11.43 5.16 6.80
CA LEU A 41 -12.17 4.50 7.86
C LEU A 41 -12.53 3.06 7.47
N ASP A 42 -12.87 2.80 6.21
CA ASP A 42 -13.07 1.45 5.68
C ASP A 42 -11.78 0.62 5.72
N VAL A 43 -10.62 1.22 5.42
CA VAL A 43 -9.31 0.56 5.57
C VAL A 43 -9.06 0.16 7.03
N PHE A 44 -9.35 1.05 7.98
CA PHE A 44 -9.19 0.75 9.41
C PHE A 44 -10.17 -0.34 9.89
N ALA A 45 -11.43 -0.29 9.44
CA ALA A 45 -12.41 -1.33 9.75
C ALA A 45 -12.00 -2.69 9.18
N ALA A 46 -11.52 -2.72 7.93
CA ALA A 46 -11.04 -3.94 7.28
C ALA A 46 -9.75 -4.51 7.93
N ALA A 47 -8.98 -3.66 8.62
CA ALA A 47 -7.76 -4.04 9.34
C ALA A 47 -8.01 -4.57 10.76
N ASP A 48 -9.24 -4.48 11.29
CA ASP A 48 -9.59 -5.00 12.60
C ASP A 48 -9.83 -6.52 12.54
N PRO A 49 -9.01 -7.35 13.20
CA PRO A 49 -9.19 -8.80 13.22
C PRO A 49 -10.48 -9.25 13.95
N LYS A 50 -11.12 -8.37 14.71
CA LYS A 50 -12.44 -8.62 15.30
C LYS A 50 -13.54 -8.56 14.24
N LEU A 51 -13.40 -7.66 13.26
CA LEU A 51 -14.38 -7.40 12.20
C LEU A 51 -14.12 -8.23 10.94
N ASN A 52 -12.84 -8.47 10.60
CA ASN A 52 -12.45 -9.21 9.40
C ASN A 52 -11.77 -10.54 9.76
N LYS A 53 -12.36 -11.65 9.31
CA LYS A 53 -11.85 -13.02 9.56
C LYS A 53 -11.09 -13.62 8.39
N ASP A 54 -11.13 -13.01 7.21
CA ASP A 54 -10.31 -13.43 6.08
C ASP A 54 -8.86 -12.97 6.31
N THR A 55 -7.97 -13.93 6.58
CA THR A 55 -6.58 -13.64 6.95
C THR A 55 -5.78 -12.95 5.85
N LYS A 56 -6.07 -13.21 4.57
CA LYS A 56 -5.37 -12.59 3.44
C LYS A 56 -5.85 -11.16 3.24
N MET A 57 -7.15 -10.94 3.30
CA MET A 57 -7.73 -9.59 3.23
C MET A 57 -7.32 -8.75 4.44
N LEU A 58 -7.32 -9.35 5.63
CA LEU A 58 -6.90 -8.72 6.87
C LEU A 58 -5.44 -8.25 6.77
N LYS A 59 -4.51 -9.12 6.36
CA LYS A 59 -3.10 -8.73 6.21
C LYS A 59 -2.95 -7.54 5.26
N GLY A 60 -3.59 -7.59 4.09
CA GLY A 60 -3.52 -6.50 3.12
C GLY A 60 -4.12 -5.19 3.64
N ALA A 61 -5.21 -5.26 4.43
CA ALA A 61 -5.80 -4.09 5.08
C ALA A 61 -4.88 -3.53 6.19
N GLN A 62 -4.24 -4.39 6.99
CA GLN A 62 -3.28 -3.99 8.01
C GLN A 62 -2.05 -3.32 7.41
N ASP A 63 -1.51 -3.86 6.31
CA ASP A 63 -0.39 -3.25 5.58
C ASP A 63 -0.76 -1.84 5.09
N ARG A 64 -2.00 -1.64 4.58
CA ARG A 64 -2.51 -0.32 4.17
C ARG A 64 -2.73 0.63 5.36
N ALA A 65 -3.37 0.15 6.42
CA ALA A 65 -3.62 0.94 7.62
C ALA A 65 -2.31 1.43 8.25
N PHE A 66 -1.30 0.55 8.32
CA PHE A 66 0.04 0.90 8.76
C PHE A 66 0.65 2.02 7.91
N ALA A 67 0.51 1.95 6.58
CA ALA A 67 1.05 2.98 5.71
C ALA A 67 0.44 4.37 5.97
N PHE A 68 -0.88 4.45 6.21
CA PHE A 68 -1.54 5.71 6.60
C PHE A 68 -1.05 6.24 7.95
N VAL A 69 -0.93 5.37 8.95
CA VAL A 69 -0.43 5.76 10.28
C VAL A 69 1.01 6.24 10.21
N ALA A 70 1.89 5.49 9.54
CA ALA A 70 3.30 5.84 9.39
C ALA A 70 3.50 7.13 8.58
N TRP A 71 2.72 7.32 7.50
CA TRP A 71 2.75 8.56 6.73
C TRP A 71 2.30 9.75 7.58
N THR A 72 1.19 9.62 8.32
CA THR A 72 0.68 10.68 9.20
C THR A 72 1.71 11.03 10.26
N HIS A 73 2.30 10.01 10.89
CA HIS A 73 3.36 10.19 11.89
C HIS A 73 4.54 10.98 11.32
N GLY A 74 5.05 10.59 10.16
CA GLY A 74 6.14 11.27 9.48
C GLY A 74 5.79 12.70 9.08
N TYR A 75 4.58 12.92 8.54
CA TYR A 75 4.10 14.24 8.14
C TYR A 75 4.02 15.20 9.33
N LEU A 76 3.37 14.80 10.43
CA LEU A 76 3.22 15.65 11.61
C LEU A 76 4.56 15.99 12.26
N ASN A 77 5.46 15.01 12.40
CA ASN A 77 6.81 15.25 12.93
C ASN A 77 7.67 16.12 11.99
N GLY A 78 7.48 16.03 10.67
CA GLY A 78 8.15 16.90 9.70
C GLY A 78 7.61 18.33 9.71
N ARG A 79 6.29 18.50 9.84
CA ARG A 79 5.60 19.80 9.87
C ARG A 79 5.89 20.55 11.17
N ASP A 80 5.79 19.87 12.31
CA ASP A 80 5.80 20.50 13.64
C ASP A 80 7.15 20.39 14.37
N GLY A 81 8.10 19.66 13.78
CA GLY A 81 9.36 19.29 14.41
C GLY A 81 9.26 17.95 15.15
N ILE A 82 10.38 17.22 15.20
CA ILE A 82 10.46 15.92 15.85
C ILE A 82 10.35 16.11 17.36
N ASP A 83 9.25 15.62 17.93
CA ASP A 83 9.00 15.60 19.37
C ASP A 83 8.61 14.19 19.80
N ALA A 84 9.56 13.50 20.46
CA ALA A 84 9.36 12.14 20.95
C ALA A 84 8.21 11.99 21.95
N LYS A 85 7.70 13.09 22.53
CA LYS A 85 6.57 13.09 23.46
C LYS A 85 5.22 13.27 22.77
N ARG A 86 5.16 14.02 21.66
CA ARG A 86 3.90 14.38 20.99
C ARG A 86 3.28 13.21 20.24
N TYR A 87 4.10 12.47 19.49
CA TYR A 87 3.71 11.26 18.79
C TYR A 87 4.83 10.22 18.88
N PRO A 88 5.04 9.56 20.04
CA PRO A 88 6.05 8.51 20.13
C PRO A 88 5.70 7.36 19.19
N PHE A 89 6.66 6.85 18.41
CA PHE A 89 6.43 5.70 17.54
C PHE A 89 6.56 4.37 18.33
N ASN A 90 5.73 4.25 19.36
CA ASN A 90 5.52 3.06 20.18
C ASN A 90 4.02 2.72 20.24
N GLN A 91 3.64 1.63 20.90
CA GLN A 91 2.25 1.17 20.95
C GLN A 91 1.27 2.26 21.43
N THR A 92 1.63 3.00 22.48
CA THR A 92 0.79 4.07 23.04
C THR A 92 0.60 5.21 22.03
N GLY A 93 1.68 5.73 21.46
CA GLY A 93 1.60 6.85 20.53
C GLY A 93 0.96 6.48 19.19
N VAL A 94 1.17 5.25 18.71
CA VAL A 94 0.46 4.73 17.53
C VAL A 94 -1.05 4.64 17.80
N THR A 95 -1.45 4.13 18.97
CA THR A 95 -2.86 4.05 19.37
C THR A 95 -3.49 5.44 19.47
N GLN A 96 -2.79 6.40 20.07
CA GLN A 96 -3.22 7.79 20.14
C GLN A 96 -3.38 8.41 18.75
N LEU A 97 -2.39 8.25 17.88
CA LEU A 97 -2.41 8.79 16.52
C LEU A 97 -3.57 8.22 15.70
N VAL A 98 -3.82 6.91 15.78
CA VAL A 98 -5.00 6.29 15.15
C VAL A 98 -6.29 6.92 15.67
N GLY A 99 -6.37 7.20 16.98
CA GLY A 99 -7.50 7.90 17.59
C GLY A 99 -7.71 9.31 17.03
N GLU A 100 -6.64 10.09 16.87
CA GLU A 100 -6.72 11.43 16.29
C GLU A 100 -7.12 11.40 14.81
N ILE A 101 -6.56 10.47 14.01
CA ILE A 101 -6.97 10.27 12.62
C ILE A 101 -8.46 9.94 12.54
N TYR A 102 -8.92 8.98 13.37
CA TYR A 102 -10.33 8.60 13.41
C TYR A 102 -11.23 9.77 13.78
N LYS A 103 -10.87 10.52 14.83
CA LYS A 103 -11.62 11.70 15.29
C LYS A 103 -11.70 12.77 14.21
N ALA A 104 -10.61 13.03 13.51
CA ALA A 104 -10.55 14.04 12.45
C ALA A 104 -11.38 13.61 11.22
N CYS A 105 -11.36 12.32 10.87
CA CYS A 105 -12.11 11.80 9.72
C CYS A 105 -13.60 11.53 9.99
N LYS A 106 -13.99 11.23 11.23
CA LYS A 106 -15.37 10.91 11.57
C LYS A 106 -16.33 12.06 11.23
N GLY A 107 -17.29 11.79 10.34
CA GLY A 107 -18.26 12.80 9.88
C GLY A 107 -17.72 13.72 8.77
N ASN A 108 -16.50 13.48 8.31
CA ASN A 108 -15.86 14.17 7.20
C ASN A 108 -15.64 13.23 6.00
N ASP A 109 -16.47 12.19 5.86
CA ASP A 109 -16.30 11.09 4.92
C ASP A 109 -15.92 11.49 3.47
N PRO A 110 -16.51 12.53 2.84
CA PRO A 110 -16.15 12.92 1.47
C PRO A 110 -14.86 13.73 1.36
N LYS A 111 -14.32 14.28 2.46
CA LYS A 111 -13.09 15.08 2.43
C LYS A 111 -11.87 14.19 2.20
N LEU A 112 -10.84 14.76 1.59
CA LEU A 112 -9.58 14.07 1.40
C LEU A 112 -8.85 13.90 2.73
N PHE A 113 -8.28 12.72 2.96
CA PHE A 113 -7.48 12.41 4.13
C PHE A 113 -6.36 13.43 4.35
N LEU A 114 -5.67 13.82 3.28
CA LEU A 114 -4.56 14.80 3.36
C LEU A 114 -5.01 16.21 3.73
N GLU A 115 -6.27 16.57 3.50
CA GLU A 115 -6.83 17.84 3.97
C GLU A 115 -7.08 17.77 5.47
N ILE A 116 -7.67 16.67 5.93
CA ILE A 116 -8.00 16.45 7.34
C ILE A 116 -6.75 16.30 8.23
N VAL A 117 -5.70 15.61 7.77
CA VAL A 117 -4.47 15.46 8.57
C VAL A 117 -3.81 16.79 8.90
N LYS A 118 -3.98 17.81 8.05
CA LYS A 118 -3.44 19.16 8.32
C LYS A 118 -4.07 19.81 9.55
N GLU A 119 -5.25 19.36 9.96
CA GLU A 119 -6.01 19.88 11.10
C GLU A 119 -5.68 19.16 12.43
N ILE A 120 -4.87 18.10 12.39
CA ILE A 120 -4.43 17.36 13.60
C ILE A 120 -3.32 18.13 14.31
N HIS A 121 -3.45 18.31 15.63
CA HIS A 121 -2.50 19.01 16.50
C HIS A 121 -2.26 18.25 17.81
#